data_AF-A0A7S4FCP1-F1
#
_entry.id   AF-A0A7S4FCP1-F1
#
_cell.length_a   1.000
_cell.length_b   1.000
_cell.length_c   1.000
_cell.angle_alpha   90.00
_cell.angle_beta   90.00
_cell.angle_gamma   90.00
#
_symmetry.space_group_name_H-M   'P 1'
#
loop_
_entity.id
_entity.type
_entity.pdbx_description
1 polymer ?
#
loop_
_entity_poly.entity_id
_entity_poly.type
_entity_poly.pdbx_seq_one_letter_code
_entity_poly.pdbx_strand_id
1 'polypeptide(L)'
;SGGVGAAGSGADGTDVVWSGEVKLSVYRTEKRNEEGGVSTEAGWKPIGKGQLRLLRQDDVPFLEFRPVVSEGGSASNEAEDEMSAARTRYGRPVVAARLLPSTTFTVTRKSVQTKLVQADASGKPSLSLYNIPQPSAEQAEQFASLARSCVPAS
;
A
#
# COMPACT_ATOMS: atom_id res chain seq x y z
N SER A 1 -8.66 -14.57 3.06
CA SER A 1 -9.44 -13.52 3.72
C SER A 1 -9.04 -12.18 3.13
N GLY A 2 -9.87 -11.64 2.22
CA GLY A 2 -9.70 -10.31 1.64
C GLY A 2 -10.60 -9.33 2.37
N GLY A 3 -10.06 -8.20 2.81
CA GLY A 3 -10.75 -7.27 3.70
C GLY A 3 -11.75 -6.38 2.97
N VAL A 4 -12.93 -6.23 3.57
CA VAL A 4 -13.91 -5.18 3.25
C VAL A 4 -13.33 -3.85 3.74
N GLY A 5 -13.33 -2.82 2.91
CA GLY A 5 -12.78 -1.52 3.26
C GLY A 5 -13.57 -0.83 4.37
N ALA A 6 -12.90 -0.34 5.41
CA ALA A 6 -13.52 0.48 6.46
C ALA A 6 -13.03 1.93 6.37
N ALA A 7 -13.95 2.89 6.49
CA ALA A 7 -13.66 4.31 6.64
C ALA A 7 -13.70 4.71 8.12
N GLY A 8 -12.96 5.76 8.51
CA GLY A 8 -12.98 6.28 9.88
C GLY A 8 -12.09 7.52 10.05
N SER A 9 -12.45 8.43 10.96
CA SER A 9 -11.66 9.63 11.25
C SER A 9 -10.64 9.36 12.37
N GLY A 10 -9.37 9.69 12.13
CA GLY A 10 -8.31 9.65 13.13
C GLY A 10 -8.25 10.92 13.98
N ALA A 11 -7.68 10.83 15.18
CA ALA A 11 -7.56 11.95 16.12
C ALA A 11 -6.62 13.10 15.64
N ASP A 12 -5.85 12.88 14.58
CA ASP A 12 -4.78 13.77 14.10
C ASP A 12 -5.14 14.52 12.79
N GLY A 13 -6.42 14.79 12.53
CA GLY A 13 -6.84 15.46 11.28
C GLY A 13 -6.66 14.61 10.01
N THR A 14 -6.49 13.30 10.18
CA THR A 14 -6.39 12.33 9.09
C THR A 14 -7.66 11.50 8.98
N ASP A 15 -8.40 11.68 7.90
CA ASP A 15 -9.56 10.87 7.55
C ASP A 15 -9.15 9.65 6.72
N VAL A 16 -9.53 8.47 7.18
CA VAL A 16 -9.38 7.22 6.42
C VAL A 16 -10.59 7.08 5.50
N VAL A 17 -10.38 7.32 4.21
CA VAL A 17 -11.40 7.13 3.16
C VAL A 17 -11.62 5.64 2.89
N TRP A 18 -10.54 4.87 2.90
CA TRP A 18 -10.58 3.43 2.69
C TRP A 18 -9.36 2.76 3.33
N SER A 19 -9.53 1.54 3.84
CA SER A 19 -8.44 0.73 4.36
C SER A 19 -8.70 -0.76 4.10
N GLY A 20 -7.71 -1.48 3.57
CA GLY A 20 -7.80 -2.93 3.36
C GLY A 20 -6.44 -3.64 3.33
N GLU A 21 -6.44 -4.93 3.66
CA GLU A 21 -5.25 -5.77 3.52
C GLU A 21 -5.01 -6.16 2.06
N VAL A 22 -3.80 -5.91 1.54
CA VAL A 22 -3.41 -6.25 0.18
C VAL A 22 -2.00 -6.84 0.12
N LYS A 23 -1.68 -7.51 -0.99
CA LYS A 23 -0.30 -7.91 -1.34
C LYS A 23 0.22 -6.94 -2.40
N LEU A 24 0.91 -5.88 -1.97
CA LEU A 24 1.37 -4.82 -2.86
C LEU A 24 2.61 -5.26 -3.63
N SER A 25 2.69 -4.90 -4.91
CA SER A 25 3.89 -5.07 -5.74
C SER A 25 4.22 -3.79 -6.51
N VAL A 26 5.49 -3.64 -6.88
CA VAL A 26 6.02 -2.54 -7.68
C VAL A 26 6.71 -3.08 -8.92
N TYR A 27 6.51 -2.44 -10.06
CA TYR A 27 7.21 -2.77 -11.28
C TYR A 27 8.62 -2.18 -11.25
N ARG A 28 9.64 -3.02 -11.43
CA ARG A 28 11.03 -2.59 -11.54
C ARG A 28 11.55 -2.90 -12.92
N THR A 29 12.34 -1.98 -13.48
CA THR A 29 13.06 -2.14 -14.74
C THR A 29 14.51 -2.56 -14.54
N GLU A 30 15.00 -2.49 -13.30
CA GLU A 30 16.40 -2.73 -12.95
C GLU A 30 16.53 -3.74 -11.80
N LYS A 31 17.48 -4.66 -11.92
CA LYS A 31 17.90 -5.61 -10.89
C LYS A 31 19.41 -5.49 -10.71
N ARG A 32 19.87 -5.32 -9.48
CA ARG A 32 21.31 -5.42 -9.18
C ARG A 32 21.68 -6.90 -9.15
N ASN A 33 22.64 -7.32 -9.98
CA ASN A 33 23.19 -8.68 -9.95
C ASN A 33 24.16 -8.84 -8.76
N GLU A 34 24.59 -10.08 -8.50
CA GLU A 34 25.48 -10.41 -7.38
C GLU A 34 26.89 -9.78 -7.52
N GLU A 35 27.24 -9.34 -8.74
CA GLU A 35 28.49 -8.65 -9.06
C GLU A 35 28.38 -7.11 -8.98
N GLY A 36 27.23 -6.58 -8.56
CA GLY A 36 26.98 -5.14 -8.42
C GLY A 36 26.61 -4.41 -9.71
N GLY A 37 26.57 -5.10 -10.86
CA GLY A 37 26.05 -4.62 -12.13
C GLY A 37 24.51 -4.49 -12.15
N VAL A 38 24.00 -3.53 -12.90
CA VAL A 38 22.56 -3.35 -13.12
C VAL A 38 22.15 -4.14 -14.37
N SER A 39 21.28 -5.14 -14.21
CA SER A 39 20.65 -5.84 -15.32
C SER A 39 19.20 -5.38 -15.50
N THR A 40 18.77 -5.25 -16.75
CA THR A 40 17.42 -4.79 -17.11
C THR A 40 16.42 -5.96 -17.08
N GLU A 41 16.10 -6.47 -15.89
CA GLU A 41 15.09 -7.52 -15.72
C GLU A 41 13.75 -6.89 -15.33
N ALA A 42 12.93 -6.56 -16.33
CA ALA A 42 11.65 -5.89 -16.12
C ALA A 42 10.62 -6.84 -15.49
N GLY A 43 10.02 -6.45 -14.36
CA GLY A 43 9.02 -7.30 -13.72
C GLY A 43 8.43 -6.77 -12.42
N TRP A 44 7.33 -7.39 -12.00
CA TRP A 44 6.69 -7.10 -10.72
C TRP A 44 7.50 -7.70 -9.56
N LYS A 45 7.88 -6.86 -8.60
CA LYS A 45 8.55 -7.28 -7.37
C LYS A 45 7.61 -7.05 -6.18
N PRO A 46 7.41 -8.05 -5.30
CA PRO A 46 6.54 -7.89 -4.15
C PRO A 46 7.16 -6.89 -3.17
N ILE A 47 6.32 -6.01 -2.63
CA ILE A 47 6.65 -5.18 -1.45
C ILE A 47 6.30 -5.97 -0.19
N GLY A 48 5.15 -6.63 -0.18
CA GLY A 48 4.73 -7.50 0.91
C GLY A 48 3.21 -7.53 1.10
N LYS A 49 2.77 -8.26 2.13
CA LYS A 49 1.39 -8.16 2.65
C LYS A 49 1.34 -6.99 3.65
N GLY A 50 0.30 -6.19 3.59
CA GLY A 50 0.15 -5.02 4.46
C GLY A 50 -1.23 -4.38 4.36
N GLN A 51 -1.42 -3.35 5.17
CA GLN A 51 -2.58 -2.47 5.09
C GLN A 51 -2.31 -1.39 4.05
N LEU A 52 -3.17 -1.30 3.05
CA LEU A 52 -3.25 -0.16 2.16
C LEU A 52 -4.35 0.77 2.66
N ARG A 53 -4.09 2.07 2.67
CA ARG A 53 -5.02 3.09 3.12
C ARG A 53 -5.09 4.23 2.10
N LEU A 54 -6.30 4.64 1.80
CA LEU A 54 -6.60 5.89 1.12
C LEU A 54 -6.99 6.88 2.22
N LEU A 55 -6.21 7.96 2.33
CA LEU A 55 -6.30 8.91 3.43
C LEU A 55 -6.57 10.31 2.87
N ARG A 56 -7.16 11.18 3.69
CA ARG A 56 -7.13 12.63 3.53
C ARG A 56 -6.53 13.23 4.80
N GLN A 57 -5.47 14.00 4.65
CA GLN A 57 -4.84 14.73 5.76
C GLN A 57 -4.86 16.21 5.38
N ASP A 58 -5.54 17.03 6.16
CA ASP A 58 -5.71 18.47 5.89
C ASP A 58 -6.17 18.73 4.43
N ASP A 59 -7.22 18.01 3.99
CA ASP A 59 -7.76 17.98 2.62
C ASP A 59 -6.81 17.46 1.52
N VAL A 60 -5.59 17.07 1.87
CA VAL A 60 -4.64 16.49 0.92
C VAL A 60 -4.82 14.97 0.86
N PRO A 61 -5.15 14.40 -0.32
CA PRO A 61 -5.33 12.96 -0.48
C PRO A 61 -4.00 12.21 -0.58
N PHE A 62 -3.90 11.07 0.09
CA PHE A 62 -2.73 10.19 0.09
C PHE A 62 -3.09 8.73 -0.12
N LEU A 63 -2.19 7.99 -0.77
CA LEU A 63 -2.15 6.53 -0.69
C LEU A 63 -0.99 6.10 0.20
N GLU A 64 -1.29 5.34 1.24
CA GLU A 64 -0.32 4.85 2.21
C GLU A 64 -0.36 3.32 2.29
N PHE A 65 0.81 2.68 2.36
CA PHE A 65 0.92 1.24 2.60
C PHE A 65 1.84 0.96 3.78
N ARG A 66 1.34 0.17 4.73
CA ARG A 66 2.06 -0.29 5.91
C ARG A 66 2.19 -1.83 5.88
N PRO A 67 3.40 -2.39 5.87
CA PRO A 67 3.57 -3.84 5.85
C PRO A 67 3.10 -4.47 7.17
N VAL A 68 2.64 -5.71 7.11
CA VAL A 68 2.41 -6.51 8.33
C VAL A 68 3.75 -6.75 9.02
N VAL A 69 3.79 -6.58 10.33
CA VAL A 69 4.94 -6.96 11.17
C VAL A 69 4.59 -8.27 11.87
N SER A 70 5.29 -9.35 11.54
CA SER A 70 5.22 -10.57 12.32
C SER A 70 5.93 -10.35 13.66
N GLU A 71 5.28 -10.64 14.77
CA GLU A 71 5.98 -10.73 16.06
C GLU A 71 6.87 -11.98 16.03
N GLY A 72 8.14 -11.79 15.66
CA GLY A 72 9.16 -12.82 15.82
C GLY A 72 9.48 -12.97 17.30
N GLY A 73 9.19 -14.15 17.85
CA GLY A 73 9.39 -14.49 19.25
C GLY A 73 10.80 -14.20 19.76
N SER A 74 10.84 -13.62 20.96
CA SER A 74 11.93 -13.85 21.92
C SER A 74 11.34 -14.65 23.08
N ALA A 75 12.12 -15.62 23.55
CA ALA A 75 11.71 -16.74 24.38
C ALA A 75 11.11 -16.37 25.75
N SER A 76 10.29 -17.32 26.24
CA SER A 76 10.02 -17.66 27.64
C SER A 76 9.23 -16.67 28.50
N ASN A 77 7.94 -16.95 28.70
CA ASN A 77 7.50 -17.58 29.95
C ASN A 77 6.05 -18.07 29.81
N GLU A 78 5.80 -19.24 30.41
CA GLU A 78 4.46 -19.78 30.65
C GLU A 78 3.62 -18.78 31.44
N ALA A 79 2.45 -18.42 30.89
CA ALA A 79 1.24 -18.13 31.64
C ALA A 79 0.07 -18.17 30.66
N GLU A 80 -0.79 -19.15 30.87
CA GLU A 80 -2.12 -19.25 30.28
C GLU A 80 -2.89 -17.97 30.59
N ASP A 81 -3.32 -17.22 29.57
CA ASP A 81 -4.60 -16.51 29.66
C ASP A 81 -5.13 -16.04 28.28
N GLU A 82 -6.43 -16.22 28.14
CA GLU A 82 -7.37 -15.48 27.29
C GLU A 82 -7.04 -15.20 25.81
N MET A 83 -7.77 -15.91 24.93
CA MET A 83 -8.66 -15.39 23.86
C MET A 83 -8.32 -14.04 23.17
N SER A 84 -7.05 -13.67 23.04
CA SER A 84 -6.64 -12.47 22.34
C SER A 84 -6.54 -12.81 20.86
N ALA A 85 -7.63 -12.58 20.12
CA ALA A 85 -7.60 -12.56 18.66
C ALA A 85 -6.38 -11.74 18.22
N ALA A 86 -5.38 -12.41 17.65
CA ALA A 86 -4.10 -11.81 17.29
C ALA A 86 -4.36 -10.60 16.38
N ARG A 87 -4.34 -9.40 16.96
CA ARG A 87 -4.56 -8.16 16.21
C ARG A 87 -3.36 -8.00 15.28
N THR A 88 -3.60 -8.05 13.98
CA THR A 88 -2.57 -7.77 12.97
C THR A 88 -1.91 -6.43 13.28
N ARG A 89 -0.60 -6.44 13.54
CA ARG A 89 0.20 -5.22 13.72
C ARG A 89 0.79 -4.77 12.38
N TYR A 90 0.70 -3.48 12.10
CA TYR A 90 1.27 -2.88 10.89
C TYR A 90 2.48 -2.02 11.26
N GLY A 91 3.52 -2.09 10.44
CA GLY A 91 4.77 -1.39 10.63
C GLY A 91 4.71 0.07 10.19
N ARG A 92 5.90 0.67 10.03
CA ARG A 92 6.04 2.02 9.46
C ARG A 92 5.60 2.03 7.98
N PRO A 93 5.01 3.14 7.49
CA PRO A 93 4.65 3.24 6.09
C PRO A 93 5.89 3.14 5.20
N VAL A 94 5.81 2.26 4.21
CA VAL A 94 6.85 2.10 3.17
C VAL A 94 6.41 2.68 1.83
N VAL A 95 5.12 2.96 1.70
CA VAL A 95 4.56 3.86 0.68
C VAL A 95 3.77 4.91 1.43
N ALA A 96 4.09 6.18 1.22
CA ALA A 96 3.23 7.30 1.54
C ALA A 96 3.37 8.28 0.36
N ALA A 97 2.33 8.39 -0.47
CA ALA A 97 2.36 9.17 -1.69
C ALA A 97 1.15 10.09 -1.74
N ARG A 98 1.38 11.39 -1.96
CA ARG A 98 0.31 12.34 -2.27
C ARG A 98 -0.30 12.00 -3.62
N LEU A 99 -1.62 12.01 -3.72
CA LEU A 99 -2.30 11.91 -5.01
C LEU A 99 -2.22 13.27 -5.71
N LEU A 100 -1.58 13.29 -6.87
CA LEU A 100 -1.46 14.47 -7.73
C LEU A 100 -2.60 14.44 -8.76
N PRO A 101 -2.97 15.57 -9.39
CA PRO A 101 -3.95 15.56 -10.48
C PRO A 101 -3.60 14.62 -11.64
N SER A 102 -2.30 14.33 -11.82
CA SER A 102 -1.79 13.39 -12.82
C SER A 102 -1.83 11.91 -12.38
N THR A 103 -2.21 11.62 -11.13
CA THR A 103 -2.27 10.24 -10.62
C THR A 103 -3.47 9.51 -11.23
N THR A 104 -3.20 8.37 -11.85
CA THR A 104 -4.22 7.52 -12.47
C THR A 104 -4.33 6.18 -11.77
N PHE A 105 -5.55 5.65 -11.72
CA PHE A 105 -5.84 4.30 -11.23
C PHE A 105 -6.50 3.51 -12.36
N THR A 106 -5.80 2.49 -12.87
CA THR A 106 -6.24 1.67 -14.00
C THR A 106 -6.56 0.26 -13.51
N VAL A 107 -7.77 -0.23 -13.80
CA VAL A 107 -8.13 -1.60 -13.47
C VAL A 107 -7.57 -2.54 -14.54
N THR A 108 -6.96 -3.63 -14.12
CA THR A 108 -6.45 -4.70 -14.98
C THR A 108 -6.83 -6.03 -14.36
N ARG A 109 -7.86 -6.68 -14.91
CA ARG A 109 -8.47 -7.90 -14.35
C ARG A 109 -8.94 -7.67 -12.90
N LYS A 110 -8.24 -8.28 -11.93
CA LYS A 110 -8.54 -8.18 -10.50
C LYS A 110 -7.53 -7.31 -9.74
N SER A 111 -6.82 -6.42 -10.43
CA SER A 111 -5.83 -5.54 -9.81
C SER A 111 -6.03 -4.10 -10.25
N VAL A 112 -5.63 -3.17 -9.41
CA VAL A 112 -5.54 -1.74 -9.75
C VAL A 112 -4.08 -1.37 -9.89
N GLN A 113 -3.72 -0.76 -11.01
CA GLN A 113 -2.39 -0.25 -11.28
C GLN A 113 -2.38 1.27 -11.16
N THR A 114 -1.35 1.83 -10.53
CA THR A 114 -1.21 3.27 -10.34
C THR A 114 0.24 3.70 -10.35
N LYS A 115 0.51 4.89 -10.89
CA LYS A 115 1.84 5.51 -10.86
C LYS A 115 1.88 6.56 -9.75
N LEU A 116 2.84 6.43 -8.85
CA LEU A 116 3.01 7.34 -7.72
C LEU A 116 4.41 7.94 -7.73
N VAL A 117 4.49 9.24 -7.43
CA VAL A 117 5.76 9.94 -7.21
C VAL A 117 6.07 9.89 -5.72
N GLN A 118 7.27 9.41 -5.36
CA GLN A 118 7.73 9.32 -3.98
C GLN A 118 9.20 9.68 -3.89
N ALA A 119 9.66 10.08 -2.72
CA ALA A 119 11.10 10.19 -2.46
C ALA A 119 11.72 8.79 -2.38
N ASP A 120 12.82 8.58 -3.12
CA ASP A 120 13.65 7.38 -2.98
C ASP A 120 14.52 7.44 -1.71
N ALA A 121 15.35 6.42 -1.50
CA ALA A 121 16.25 6.36 -0.34
C ALA A 121 17.27 7.52 -0.29
N SER A 122 17.51 8.21 -1.40
CA SER A 122 18.39 9.39 -1.50
C SER A 122 17.60 10.71 -1.37
N GLY A 123 16.30 10.66 -1.10
CA GLY A 123 15.42 11.82 -1.02
C GLY A 123 15.01 12.40 -2.39
N LYS A 124 15.37 11.75 -3.51
CA LYS A 124 15.02 12.24 -4.86
C LYS A 124 13.64 11.74 -5.28
N PRO A 125 12.86 12.55 -6.00
CA PRO A 125 11.58 12.09 -6.52
C PRO A 125 11.79 10.97 -7.54
N SER A 126 11.06 9.87 -7.35
CA SER A 126 11.05 8.69 -8.20
C SER A 126 9.61 8.31 -8.53
N LEU A 127 9.37 8.02 -9.81
CA LEU A 127 8.07 7.58 -10.30
C LEU A 127 8.05 6.05 -10.35
N SER A 128 7.16 5.43 -9.57
CA SER A 128 7.03 3.98 -9.50
C SER A 128 5.63 3.52 -9.90
N LEU A 129 5.55 2.40 -10.63
CA LEU A 129 4.29 1.77 -11.01
C LEU A 129 3.95 0.67 -9.99
N TYR A 130 2.82 0.81 -9.31
CA TYR A 130 2.32 -0.12 -8.32
C TYR A 130 1.19 -0.98 -8.88
N ASN A 131 1.08 -2.22 -8.38
CA ASN A 131 -0.03 -3.11 -8.64
C ASN A 131 -0.66 -3.54 -7.31
N ILE A 132 -1.96 -3.31 -7.19
CA ILE A 132 -2.79 -3.51 -6.00
C ILE A 132 -3.82 -4.60 -6.33
N PRO A 133 -3.53 -5.88 -6.02
CA PRO A 133 -4.48 -6.96 -6.22
C PRO A 133 -5.69 -6.81 -5.30
N GLN A 134 -6.87 -7.07 -5.85
CA GLN A 134 -8.14 -7.13 -5.14
C GLN A 134 -8.72 -8.56 -5.21
N PRO A 135 -9.58 -8.94 -4.25
CA PRO A 135 -10.20 -10.26 -4.24
C PRO A 135 -11.03 -10.57 -5.50
N SER A 136 -11.69 -9.56 -6.08
CA SER A 136 -12.48 -9.69 -7.32
C SER A 136 -12.28 -8.49 -8.25
N ALA A 137 -12.68 -8.64 -9.51
CA ALA A 137 -12.69 -7.54 -10.48
C ALA A 137 -13.66 -6.41 -10.06
N GLU A 138 -14.81 -6.77 -9.49
CA GLU A 138 -15.76 -5.80 -8.96
C GLU A 138 -15.16 -4.95 -7.84
N GLN A 139 -14.45 -5.57 -6.89
CA GLN A 139 -13.75 -4.84 -5.83
C GLN A 139 -12.60 -3.99 -6.36
N ALA A 140 -11.95 -4.40 -7.46
CA ALA A 140 -10.98 -3.57 -8.17
C ALA A 140 -11.60 -2.31 -8.76
N GLU A 141 -12.77 -2.41 -9.39
CA GLU A 141 -13.51 -1.25 -9.90
C GLU A 141 -14.01 -0.34 -8.78
N GLN A 142 -14.55 -0.90 -7.69
CA GLN A 142 -15.00 -0.12 -6.53
C GLN A 142 -13.85 0.67 -5.91
N PHE A 143 -12.71 0.01 -5.67
CA PHE A 143 -11.53 0.69 -5.15
C PHE A 143 -10.98 1.74 -6.13
N ALA A 144 -10.88 1.42 -7.43
CA ALA A 144 -10.40 2.37 -8.43
C ALA A 144 -11.31 3.60 -8.56
N SER A 145 -12.63 3.41 -8.54
CA SER A 145 -13.61 4.50 -8.57
C SER A 145 -13.45 5.44 -7.37
N LEU A 146 -13.36 4.87 -6.17
CA LEU A 146 -13.14 5.63 -4.94
C LEU A 146 -11.77 6.34 -4.93
N ALA A 147 -10.72 5.68 -5.40
CA ALA A 147 -9.39 6.28 -5.48
C ALA A 147 -9.36 7.44 -6.49
N ARG A 148 -10.03 7.30 -7.64
CA ARG A 148 -10.16 8.37 -8.65
C ARG A 148 -10.95 9.57 -8.11
N SER A 149 -12.01 9.36 -7.32
CA SER A 149 -12.76 10.49 -6.72
C SER A 149 -11.96 11.25 -5.67
N CYS A 150 -10.87 10.67 -5.17
CA CYS A 150 -9.94 11.34 -4.26
C CYS A 150 -8.82 12.09 -4.99
N VAL A 151 -8.60 11.88 -6.29
CA VAL A 151 -7.58 12.60 -7.05
C VAL A 151 -8.00 14.08 -7.18
N PRO A 152 -7.13 15.06 -6.86
CA PRO A 152 -7.47 16.47 -7.01
C PRO A 152 -7.77 16.82 -8.47
N ALA A 153 -8.70 17.75 -8.70
CA ALA A 153 -8.93 18.30 -10.03
C ALA A 153 -7.69 19.04 -10.54
N SER A 154 -7.46 18.96 -11.86
CA SER A 154 -6.41 19.71 -12.57
C SER A 154 -6.77 21.18 -12.76
#